data_AF-A0AAV5MAJ1-F1
#
_entry.id   AF-A0AAV5MAJ1-F1
#
_cell.length_a   1.000
_cell.length_b   1.000
_cell.length_c   1.000
_cell.angle_alpha   90.00
_cell.angle_beta   90.00
_cell.angle_gamma   90.00
#
_symmetry.space_group_name_H-M   'P 1'
#
loop_
_entity.id
_entity.type
_entity.pdbx_description
1 polymer ?
#
loop_
_entity_poly.entity_id
_entity_poly.type
_entity_poly.pdbx_seq_one_letter_code
_entity_poly.pdbx_strand_id
1 'polypeptide(L)'
;MPSLSKLKALTKLDLDGAGLCEAPEGIEMLENLEYLDLSCPNLRVLPGGKISKLFRLQYLRKHPIFPSEIRGEEVAGLKMLELFEGGFDWLKDFSSFVNKLNHCGRPSHYFMKVEGETDALMGFKMVFCMSWDTICFPDIMELRPMHMRHRGKDEEGYFWKFNNNDLHKLVILFRCEIGEGDELVLPDDLQALTIESCHAVGAISIFQKDFTQLRTCGLKDCEGIECVVSLSSFSSTSLTVMNNLEVLTLGGLPSLRDVVKVEKTRASLAPKISPHIFSNLKELGVCNCTKLKKLFPCELLQGQSLQNLELIEVNGCVWMEEIIGWEEEEEGNQTATPILITLPKLRILVLHFLP
;
A
#
# COMPACT_ATOMS: atom_id res chain seq x y z
N MET A 1 4.81 -12.10 34.68
CA MET A 1 3.80 -13.08 34.24
C MET A 1 4.26 -14.49 34.61
N PRO A 2 3.36 -15.45 34.85
CA PRO A 2 3.74 -16.86 35.00
C PRO A 2 4.28 -17.44 33.68
N SER A 3 5.26 -18.34 33.77
CA SER A 3 5.83 -19.01 32.61
C SER A 3 4.81 -19.91 31.92
N LEU A 4 4.80 -19.90 30.59
CA LEU A 4 3.96 -20.76 29.76
C LEU A 4 4.61 -22.13 29.48
N SER A 5 5.84 -22.36 29.95
CA SER A 5 6.66 -23.55 29.63
C SER A 5 6.00 -24.91 29.92
N LYS A 6 5.07 -24.96 30.88
CA LYS A 6 4.35 -26.19 31.27
C LYS A 6 3.11 -26.49 30.41
N LEU A 7 2.67 -25.54 29.59
CA LEU A 7 1.43 -25.65 28.80
C LEU A 7 1.66 -26.38 27.48
N LYS A 8 2.17 -27.62 27.53
CA LYS A 8 2.57 -28.40 26.34
C LYS A 8 1.42 -28.77 25.40
N ALA A 9 0.17 -28.73 25.86
CA ALA A 9 -1.02 -28.97 25.04
C ALA A 9 -1.59 -27.70 24.37
N LEU A 10 -1.00 -26.52 24.63
CA LEU A 10 -1.53 -25.26 24.12
C LEU A 10 -1.34 -25.16 22.61
N THR A 11 -2.44 -24.95 21.89
CA THR A 11 -2.47 -24.77 20.43
C THR A 11 -2.75 -23.33 20.02
N LYS A 12 -3.43 -22.55 20.87
CA LYS A 12 -3.77 -21.15 20.63
C LYS A 12 -3.32 -20.29 21.81
N LEU A 13 -2.54 -19.25 21.53
CA LEU A 13 -2.17 -18.20 22.48
C LEU A 13 -2.58 -16.85 21.88
N ASP A 14 -3.49 -16.18 22.58
CA ASP A 14 -4.04 -14.89 22.19
C ASP A 14 -3.73 -13.88 23.28
N LEU A 15 -2.94 -12.86 22.93
CA LEU A 15 -2.55 -11.78 23.82
C LEU A 15 -3.06 -10.42 23.31
N ASP A 16 -4.00 -10.40 22.37
CA ASP A 16 -4.54 -9.14 21.85
C ASP A 16 -5.14 -8.29 22.98
N GLY A 17 -4.89 -6.98 22.91
CA GLY A 17 -5.34 -6.01 23.92
C GLY A 17 -4.75 -6.22 25.33
N ALA A 18 -3.84 -7.17 25.53
CA ALA A 18 -3.22 -7.39 26.83
C ALA A 18 -2.23 -6.26 27.16
N GLY A 19 -2.16 -5.90 28.45
CA GLY A 19 -1.27 -4.85 28.96
C GLY A 19 0.18 -5.29 29.18
N LEU A 20 0.68 -6.23 28.39
CA LEU A 20 2.03 -6.80 28.58
C LEU A 20 3.10 -5.90 27.98
N CYS A 21 4.18 -5.70 28.73
CA CYS A 21 5.38 -5.00 28.24
C CYS A 21 6.40 -5.95 27.59
N GLU A 22 6.38 -7.21 28.02
CA GLU A 22 7.31 -8.26 27.61
C GLU A 22 6.52 -9.54 27.30
N ALA A 23 7.01 -10.30 26.32
CA ALA A 23 6.38 -11.55 25.93
C ALA A 23 6.49 -12.58 27.07
N PRO A 24 5.46 -13.41 27.32
CA PRO A 24 5.51 -14.44 28.34
C PRO A 24 6.72 -15.37 28.22
N GLU A 25 7.39 -15.65 29.34
CA GLU A 25 8.54 -16.55 29.36
C GLU A 25 8.12 -18.00 29.03
N GLY A 26 8.89 -18.68 28.18
CA GLY A 26 8.66 -20.07 27.81
C GLY A 26 7.74 -20.26 26.60
N ILE A 27 7.43 -19.21 25.84
CA ILE A 27 6.74 -19.32 24.54
C ILE A 27 7.47 -20.28 23.61
N GLU A 28 8.81 -20.29 23.62
CA GLU A 28 9.64 -21.20 22.83
C GLU A 28 9.41 -22.70 23.12
N MET A 29 8.77 -23.01 24.25
CA MET A 29 8.50 -24.39 24.68
C MET A 29 7.13 -24.89 24.18
N LEU A 30 6.33 -24.04 23.53
CA LEU A 30 4.98 -24.35 23.06
C LEU A 30 5.03 -25.04 21.69
N GLU A 31 5.53 -26.27 21.65
CA GLU A 31 5.78 -27.03 20.41
C GLU A 31 4.51 -27.37 19.60
N ASN A 32 3.34 -27.31 20.23
CA ASN A 32 2.04 -27.57 19.59
C ASN A 32 1.29 -26.27 19.20
N LEU A 33 1.92 -25.11 19.36
CA LEU A 33 1.26 -23.84 19.06
C LEU A 33 1.04 -23.66 17.56
N GLU A 34 -0.22 -23.43 17.19
CA GLU A 34 -0.68 -23.21 15.81
C GLU A 34 -1.08 -21.74 15.59
N TYR A 35 -1.56 -21.06 16.65
CA TYR A 35 -1.97 -19.66 16.62
C TYR A 35 -1.27 -18.85 17.70
N LEU A 36 -0.67 -17.75 17.30
CA LEU A 36 -0.01 -16.79 18.19
C LEU A 36 -0.38 -15.35 17.81
N ASP A 37 -1.11 -14.68 18.69
CA ASP A 37 -1.35 -13.24 18.61
C ASP A 37 -0.56 -12.48 19.68
N LEU A 38 0.27 -11.54 19.23
CA LEU A 38 1.14 -10.67 20.02
C LEU A 38 0.74 -9.19 19.90
N SER A 39 -0.51 -8.89 19.52
CA SER A 39 -1.05 -7.52 19.31
C SER A 39 -1.29 -6.75 20.61
N CYS A 40 -0.35 -6.84 21.54
CA CYS A 40 -0.31 -6.05 22.76
C CYS A 40 0.19 -4.62 22.47
N PRO A 41 -0.53 -3.56 22.86
CA PRO A 41 -0.11 -2.18 22.60
C PRO A 41 1.22 -1.78 23.24
N ASN A 42 1.56 -2.41 24.38
CA ASN A 42 2.75 -2.08 25.17
C ASN A 42 3.90 -3.09 24.99
N LEU A 43 3.74 -4.11 24.15
CA LEU A 43 4.73 -5.19 24.02
C LEU A 43 5.94 -4.70 23.21
N ARG A 44 6.99 -4.35 23.94
CA ARG A 44 8.25 -3.83 23.39
C ARG A 44 9.22 -4.96 23.11
N VAL A 45 9.39 -5.86 24.07
CA VAL A 45 10.34 -6.97 23.96
C VAL A 45 9.62 -8.20 23.43
N LEU A 46 9.93 -8.56 22.19
CA LEU A 46 9.46 -9.78 21.58
C LEU A 46 10.32 -10.98 22.02
N PRO A 47 9.82 -12.22 21.86
CA PRO A 47 10.65 -13.39 22.07
C PRO A 47 11.59 -13.56 20.85
N GLY A 48 12.55 -12.66 20.69
CA GLY A 48 13.54 -12.67 19.61
C GLY A 48 14.40 -13.93 19.66
N GLY A 49 14.63 -14.54 18.49
CA GLY A 49 15.30 -15.82 18.30
C GLY A 49 14.50 -17.04 18.75
N LYS A 50 13.27 -16.85 19.23
CA LYS A 50 12.45 -17.90 19.85
C LYS A 50 11.23 -18.28 19.02
N ILE A 51 10.72 -17.39 18.18
CA ILE A 51 9.54 -17.65 17.34
C ILE A 51 9.84 -18.78 16.35
N SER A 52 11.07 -18.85 15.81
CA SER A 52 11.51 -19.90 14.88
C SER A 52 11.42 -21.34 15.43
N LYS A 53 11.29 -21.52 16.75
CA LYS A 53 11.09 -22.83 17.40
C LYS A 53 9.64 -23.33 17.32
N LEU A 54 8.70 -22.46 16.96
CA LEU A 54 7.28 -22.77 16.84
C LEU A 54 6.97 -23.38 15.47
N PHE A 55 7.54 -24.56 15.19
CA PHE A 55 7.51 -25.16 13.85
C PHE A 55 6.11 -25.57 13.34
N ARG A 56 5.10 -25.66 14.23
CA ARG A 56 3.69 -25.91 13.88
C ARG A 56 2.85 -24.64 13.71
N LEU A 57 3.46 -23.47 13.91
CA LEU A 57 2.73 -22.21 13.86
C LEU A 57 2.20 -21.96 12.44
N GLN A 58 0.90 -21.74 12.35
CA GLN A 58 0.16 -21.46 11.12
C GLN A 58 -0.28 -19.99 11.06
N TYR A 59 -0.55 -19.38 12.22
CA TYR A 59 -1.02 -18.01 12.35
C TYR A 59 -0.11 -17.24 13.29
N LEU A 60 0.56 -16.21 12.76
CA LEU A 60 1.34 -15.26 13.56
C LEU A 60 0.81 -13.85 13.32
N ARG A 61 0.33 -13.21 14.38
CA ARG A 61 -0.16 -11.84 14.35
C ARG A 61 0.60 -10.97 15.34
N LYS A 62 1.00 -9.80 14.88
CA LYS A 62 1.41 -8.66 15.68
C LYS A 62 0.93 -7.41 14.95
N HIS A 63 -0.02 -6.69 15.53
CA HIS A 63 -0.62 -5.54 14.87
C HIS A 63 0.45 -4.57 14.34
N PRO A 64 0.48 -4.25 13.03
CA PRO A 64 1.67 -3.61 12.45
C PRO A 64 1.87 -2.13 12.87
N ILE A 65 0.92 -1.53 13.61
CA ILE A 65 1.10 -0.22 14.31
C ILE A 65 2.21 -0.31 15.36
N PHE A 66 2.32 -1.46 16.03
CA PHE A 66 3.22 -1.59 17.16
C PHE A 66 4.63 -1.93 16.68
N PRO A 67 5.68 -1.33 17.27
CA PRO A 67 7.08 -1.60 16.90
C PRO A 67 7.37 -3.10 16.87
N SER A 68 8.14 -3.55 15.89
CA SER A 68 8.32 -4.97 15.62
C SER A 68 9.79 -5.38 15.54
N GLU A 69 10.29 -5.92 16.64
CA GLU A 69 11.60 -6.58 16.71
C GLU A 69 11.60 -7.99 16.06
N ILE A 70 10.63 -8.32 15.21
CA ILE A 70 10.60 -9.62 14.53
C ILE A 70 11.64 -9.63 13.41
N ARG A 71 12.63 -10.52 13.52
CA ARG A 71 13.63 -10.71 12.48
C ARG A 71 13.05 -11.52 11.32
N GLY A 72 13.35 -11.12 10.09
CA GLY A 72 12.81 -11.78 8.89
C GLY A 72 13.18 -13.26 8.78
N GLU A 73 14.39 -13.61 9.18
CA GLU A 73 14.87 -15.00 9.18
C GLU A 73 14.05 -15.93 10.08
N GLU A 74 13.48 -15.41 11.17
CA GLU A 74 12.69 -16.18 12.12
C GLU A 74 11.34 -16.57 11.53
N VAL A 75 10.62 -15.59 10.97
CA VAL A 75 9.33 -15.82 10.30
C VAL A 75 9.55 -16.72 9.09
N ALA A 76 10.63 -16.48 8.35
CA ALA A 76 11.00 -17.30 7.20
C ALA A 76 11.42 -18.74 7.58
N GLY A 77 11.62 -19.04 8.87
CA GLY A 77 11.84 -20.40 9.37
C GLY A 77 10.54 -21.17 9.64
N LEU A 78 9.39 -20.49 9.69
CA LEU A 78 8.08 -21.08 10.01
C LEU A 78 7.47 -21.76 8.79
N LYS A 79 7.79 -23.04 8.60
CA LYS A 79 7.42 -23.80 7.39
C LYS A 79 5.92 -24.04 7.22
N MET A 80 5.16 -24.00 8.31
CA MET A 80 3.71 -24.21 8.33
C MET A 80 2.92 -22.89 8.34
N LEU A 81 3.59 -21.74 8.25
CA LEU A 81 2.93 -20.45 8.33
C LEU A 81 2.00 -20.24 7.13
N GLU A 82 0.72 -19.99 7.41
CA GLU A 82 -0.33 -19.72 6.43
C GLU A 82 -0.67 -18.23 6.42
N LEU A 83 -0.65 -17.59 7.59
CA LEU A 83 -0.93 -16.17 7.76
C LEU A 83 0.14 -15.49 8.59
N PHE A 84 0.65 -14.37 8.06
CA PHE A 84 1.53 -13.47 8.79
C PHE A 84 1.01 -12.03 8.77
N GLU A 85 0.67 -11.49 9.93
CA GLU A 85 0.41 -10.07 10.09
C GLU A 85 1.46 -9.50 11.05
N GLY A 86 2.26 -8.55 10.58
CA GLY A 86 3.42 -8.09 11.34
C GLY A 86 4.12 -6.89 10.74
N GLY A 87 5.13 -6.41 11.46
CA GLY A 87 6.02 -5.36 10.99
C GLY A 87 7.49 -5.82 10.92
N PHE A 88 8.30 -5.11 10.15
CA PHE A 88 9.75 -5.17 10.18
C PHE A 88 10.29 -3.76 10.42
N ASP A 89 11.14 -3.60 11.43
CA ASP A 89 11.80 -2.32 11.73
C ASP A 89 12.97 -2.02 10.77
N TRP A 90 13.35 -3.00 9.92
CA TRP A 90 14.51 -2.91 9.03
C TRP A 90 14.21 -3.50 7.65
N LEU A 91 14.56 -2.75 6.59
CA LEU A 91 14.45 -3.21 5.20
C LEU A 91 15.18 -4.54 4.95
N LYS A 92 16.33 -4.75 5.61
CA LYS A 92 17.12 -5.99 5.48
C LYS A 92 16.37 -7.22 6.00
N ASP A 93 15.68 -7.08 7.13
CA ASP A 93 14.88 -8.17 7.70
C ASP A 93 13.70 -8.48 6.79
N PHE A 94 12.99 -7.45 6.31
CA PHE A 94 11.94 -7.62 5.32
C PHE A 94 12.45 -8.35 4.06
N SER A 95 13.53 -7.88 3.44
CA SER A 95 14.10 -8.51 2.24
C SER A 95 14.53 -9.97 2.49
N SER A 96 15.08 -10.29 3.66
CA SER A 96 15.41 -11.68 4.03
C SER A 96 14.17 -12.58 4.08
N PHE A 97 13.07 -12.07 4.64
CA PHE A 97 11.79 -12.78 4.64
C PHE A 97 11.21 -12.95 3.23
N VAL A 98 11.14 -11.86 2.46
CA VAL A 98 10.57 -11.86 1.10
C VAL A 98 11.35 -12.81 0.18
N ASN A 99 12.68 -12.83 0.27
CA ASN A 99 13.47 -13.76 -0.52
C ASN A 99 13.03 -15.21 -0.29
N LYS A 100 12.77 -15.64 0.96
CA LYS A 100 12.26 -17.00 1.19
C LYS A 100 10.81 -17.17 0.75
N LEU A 101 9.97 -16.14 0.94
CA LEU A 101 8.58 -16.13 0.48
C LEU A 101 8.50 -16.40 -1.04
N ASN A 102 9.29 -15.69 -1.84
CA ASN A 102 9.31 -15.86 -3.30
C ASN A 102 9.79 -17.27 -3.73
N HIS A 103 10.62 -17.94 -2.93
CA HIS A 103 11.08 -19.31 -3.22
C HIS A 103 10.09 -20.39 -2.77
N CYS A 104 9.35 -20.18 -1.68
CA CYS A 104 8.52 -21.20 -1.04
C CYS A 104 7.00 -21.01 -1.25
N GLY A 105 6.57 -19.81 -1.68
CA GLY A 105 5.15 -19.46 -1.86
C GLY A 105 4.34 -19.44 -0.57
N ARG A 106 4.99 -19.28 0.59
CA ARG A 106 4.36 -19.22 1.92
C ARG A 106 4.92 -18.06 2.74
N PRO A 107 4.09 -17.40 3.57
CA PRO A 107 2.66 -17.67 3.82
C PRO A 107 1.75 -17.30 2.64
N SER A 108 0.54 -17.88 2.61
CA SER A 108 -0.45 -17.60 1.56
C SER A 108 -1.17 -16.27 1.78
N HIS A 109 -1.22 -15.82 3.03
CA HIS A 109 -1.77 -14.54 3.46
C HIS A 109 -0.70 -13.77 4.23
N TYR A 110 -0.52 -12.49 3.90
CA TYR A 110 0.35 -11.62 4.67
C TYR A 110 -0.11 -10.16 4.65
N PHE A 111 0.09 -9.51 5.79
CA PHE A 111 -0.05 -8.06 5.95
C PHE A 111 1.20 -7.55 6.66
N MET A 112 2.06 -6.87 5.91
CA MET A 112 3.37 -6.47 6.38
C MET A 112 3.52 -4.96 6.36
N LYS A 113 3.98 -4.38 7.47
CA LYS A 113 4.50 -3.01 7.50
C LYS A 113 6.02 -3.04 7.59
N VAL A 114 6.70 -2.28 6.76
CA VAL A 114 8.14 -2.07 6.85
C VAL A 114 8.35 -0.63 7.30
N GLU A 115 9.03 -0.45 8.42
CA GLU A 115 9.43 0.86 8.91
C GLU A 115 10.89 1.08 8.54
N GLY A 116 11.21 2.23 7.94
CA GLY A 116 12.59 2.62 7.65
C GLY A 116 13.21 3.44 8.78
N GLU A 117 14.54 3.52 8.77
CA GLU A 117 15.28 4.45 9.63
C GLU A 117 15.08 5.87 9.10
N THR A 118 14.51 6.75 9.93
CA THR A 118 14.65 8.19 9.71
C THR A 118 15.33 8.77 10.94
N ASP A 119 16.44 9.47 10.69
CA ASP A 119 17.23 10.13 11.72
C ASP A 119 16.35 11.01 12.62
N ALA A 120 16.74 11.07 13.90
CA ALA A 120 16.09 11.74 15.02
C ALA A 120 15.99 13.29 14.92
N LEU A 121 15.83 13.86 13.73
CA LEU A 121 15.69 15.29 13.50
C LEU A 121 14.58 15.58 12.50
N MET A 122 13.34 15.47 12.96
CA MET A 122 12.40 16.59 12.89
C MET A 122 11.38 16.43 14.01
N GLY A 123 11.20 17.48 14.79
CA GLY A 123 10.12 17.63 15.77
C GLY A 123 8.75 17.73 15.09
N PHE A 124 8.43 16.80 14.19
CA PHE A 124 7.06 16.59 13.80
C PHE A 124 6.36 15.91 14.97
N LYS A 125 5.32 16.59 15.46
CA LYS A 125 4.24 15.95 16.23
C LYS A 125 4.04 14.55 15.65
N MET A 126 3.83 13.56 16.52
CA MET A 126 2.91 12.48 16.17
C MET A 126 1.62 13.17 15.72
N VAL A 127 1.52 13.50 14.43
CA VAL A 127 0.26 13.39 13.75
C VAL A 127 0.04 11.91 13.87
N PHE A 128 -0.80 11.53 14.84
CA PHE A 128 -1.47 10.25 14.80
C PHE A 128 -2.06 10.19 13.41
N CYS A 129 -1.34 9.52 12.52
CA CYS A 129 -1.93 9.08 11.30
C CYS A 129 -2.89 7.99 11.78
N MET A 130 -4.14 8.38 12.08
CA MET A 130 -5.24 7.47 12.33
C MET A 130 -5.58 6.67 11.05
N SER A 131 -4.64 6.54 10.10
CA SER A 131 -4.80 5.83 8.83
C SER A 131 -4.95 4.33 8.99
N TRP A 132 -4.64 3.77 10.16
CA TRP A 132 -4.85 2.35 10.44
C TRP A 132 -6.32 1.99 10.63
N ASP A 133 -7.18 2.95 11.01
CA ASP A 133 -8.62 2.70 11.12
C ASP A 133 -9.29 2.51 9.74
N THR A 134 -8.53 2.75 8.65
CA THR A 134 -9.04 2.72 7.27
C THR A 134 -8.62 1.50 6.45
N ILE A 135 -7.66 0.73 6.94
CA ILE A 135 -7.40 -0.61 6.44
C ILE A 135 -8.22 -1.53 7.33
N CYS A 136 -9.48 -1.76 6.94
CA CYS A 136 -10.19 -2.92 7.49
C CYS A 136 -9.37 -4.13 7.07
N PHE A 137 -8.62 -4.71 8.00
CA PHE A 137 -8.16 -6.08 7.84
C PHE A 137 -9.42 -6.90 7.60
N PRO A 138 -9.44 -7.81 6.60
CA PRO A 138 -10.56 -8.71 6.44
C PRO A 138 -10.84 -9.33 7.82
N ASP A 139 -12.11 -9.53 8.15
CA ASP A 139 -12.51 -10.33 9.30
C ASP A 139 -11.97 -11.77 9.08
N ILE A 140 -10.68 -11.98 9.32
CA ILE A 140 -10.07 -13.29 9.34
C ILE A 140 -10.37 -13.84 10.71
N MET A 141 -11.64 -14.22 10.89
CA MET A 141 -12.06 -15.32 11.76
C MET A 141 -13.59 -15.48 11.73
N GLU A 142 -14.07 -16.67 11.35
CA GLU A 142 -15.31 -17.26 11.87
C GLU A 142 -15.26 -17.49 13.41
N LEU A 143 -14.56 -16.65 14.17
CA LEU A 143 -14.48 -16.69 15.63
C LEU A 143 -14.63 -15.28 16.22
N ARG A 144 -15.84 -14.75 16.03
CA ARG A 144 -16.55 -13.72 16.81
C ARG A 144 -16.13 -12.24 16.64
N PRO A 145 -17.13 -11.33 16.74
CA PRO A 145 -16.95 -9.89 16.54
C PRO A 145 -16.21 -9.25 17.71
N MET A 146 -15.07 -8.62 17.42
CA MET A 146 -14.41 -7.73 18.38
C MET A 146 -15.26 -6.48 18.61
N HIS A 147 -15.63 -6.26 19.86
CA HIS A 147 -16.22 -5.01 20.32
C HIS A 147 -15.13 -3.93 20.39
N MET A 148 -14.93 -3.16 19.32
CA MET A 148 -14.21 -1.89 19.44
C MET A 148 -15.08 -0.87 20.16
N ARG A 149 -14.70 -0.53 21.40
CA ARG A 149 -15.22 0.66 22.09
C ARG A 149 -14.69 1.90 21.37
N HIS A 150 -15.50 2.48 20.50
CA HIS A 150 -15.35 3.86 20.06
C HIS A 150 -15.24 4.77 21.30
N ARG A 151 -14.07 5.37 21.49
CA ARG A 151 -13.91 6.50 22.41
C ARG A 151 -13.12 7.59 21.68
N GLY A 152 -13.86 8.49 21.03
CA GLY A 152 -13.32 9.68 20.39
C GLY A 152 -14.32 10.21 19.39
N LYS A 153 -15.10 11.19 19.83
CA LYS A 153 -16.02 11.99 19.01
C LYS A 153 -15.22 13.10 18.34
N ASP A 154 -15.67 13.46 17.14
CA ASP A 154 -15.46 14.74 16.47
C ASP A 154 -14.05 14.98 15.90
N GLU A 155 -13.81 14.46 14.69
CA GLU A 155 -13.10 15.17 13.60
C GLU A 155 -13.30 14.35 12.31
N GLU A 156 -14.01 14.92 11.33
CA GLU A 156 -14.33 14.33 10.02
C GLU A 156 -13.05 14.14 9.18
N GLY A 157 -12.32 13.05 9.43
CA GLY A 157 -11.25 12.64 8.56
C GLY A 157 -11.81 11.88 7.35
N TYR A 158 -11.67 12.47 6.17
CA TYR A 158 -11.92 11.84 4.89
C TYR A 158 -10.81 10.80 4.64
N PHE A 159 -11.00 9.59 5.20
CA PHE A 159 -10.01 8.53 5.13
C PHE A 159 -10.40 7.50 4.05
N TRP A 160 -9.47 7.20 3.14
CA TRP A 160 -9.58 6.16 2.11
C TRP A 160 -9.85 4.78 2.75
N LYS A 161 -11.11 4.32 2.72
CA LYS A 161 -11.45 2.96 3.12
C LYS A 161 -11.10 2.01 1.99
N PHE A 162 -10.00 1.29 2.13
CA PHE A 162 -9.75 0.16 1.24
C PHE A 162 -10.75 -0.95 1.58
N ASN A 163 -11.64 -1.29 0.65
CA ASN A 163 -12.48 -2.46 0.78
C ASN A 163 -11.63 -3.71 0.50
N ASN A 164 -10.84 -4.12 1.49
CA ASN A 164 -9.81 -5.17 1.38
C ASN A 164 -10.33 -6.60 1.49
N ASN A 165 -11.64 -6.82 1.44
CA ASN A 165 -12.23 -8.13 1.76
C ASN A 165 -11.69 -9.28 0.89
N ASP A 166 -11.16 -8.98 -0.30
CA ASP A 166 -10.54 -9.95 -1.22
C ASP A 166 -8.99 -9.84 -1.30
N LEU A 167 -8.38 -8.93 -0.54
CA LEU A 167 -6.93 -8.72 -0.53
C LEU A 167 -6.30 -9.46 0.66
N HIS A 168 -5.40 -10.37 0.33
CA HIS A 168 -4.76 -11.25 1.30
C HIS A 168 -3.25 -10.99 1.43
N LYS A 169 -2.71 -10.10 0.60
CA LYS A 169 -1.28 -9.90 0.40
C LYS A 169 -0.96 -8.41 0.26
N LEU A 170 -0.65 -7.79 1.38
CA LEU A 170 -0.40 -6.35 1.51
C LEU A 170 0.99 -6.08 2.07
N VAL A 171 1.69 -5.13 1.45
CA VAL A 171 2.91 -4.53 1.99
C VAL A 171 2.70 -3.01 2.12
N ILE A 172 3.07 -2.47 3.27
CA ILE A 172 3.12 -1.04 3.54
C ILE A 172 4.59 -0.68 3.79
N LEU A 173 5.13 0.23 2.99
CA LEU A 173 6.44 0.82 3.21
C LEU A 173 6.24 2.18 3.88
N PHE A 174 6.76 2.35 5.09
CA PHE A 174 6.60 3.57 5.87
C PHE A 174 7.97 4.15 6.21
N ARG A 175 8.21 5.41 5.80
CA ARG A 175 9.49 6.11 6.05
C ARG A 175 10.71 5.34 5.56
N CYS A 176 10.57 4.60 4.47
CA CYS A 176 11.67 3.88 3.84
C CYS A 176 12.44 4.78 2.89
N GLU A 177 13.77 4.71 2.91
CA GLU A 177 14.61 5.25 1.85
C GLU A 177 14.64 4.26 0.67
N ILE A 178 14.02 4.62 -0.44
CA ILE A 178 13.93 3.76 -1.63
C ILE A 178 14.76 4.41 -2.73
N GLY A 179 16.06 4.09 -2.80
CA GLY A 179 17.02 4.70 -3.74
C GLY A 179 18.12 3.73 -4.19
N GLU A 180 18.98 4.16 -5.12
CA GLU A 180 20.09 3.35 -5.67
C GLU A 180 21.13 3.03 -4.58
N GLY A 181 20.99 1.87 -3.94
CA GLY A 181 21.94 1.44 -2.93
C GLY A 181 21.56 0.14 -2.22
N ASP A 182 20.27 -0.13 -2.03
CA ASP A 182 19.77 -1.39 -1.47
C ASP A 182 18.58 -1.89 -2.29
N GLU A 183 18.69 -3.12 -2.82
CA GLU A 183 17.68 -3.74 -3.66
C GLU A 183 16.48 -4.13 -2.79
N LEU A 184 15.55 -3.20 -2.54
CA LEU A 184 14.26 -3.49 -1.91
C LEU A 184 13.58 -4.64 -2.67
N VAL A 185 13.44 -5.80 -2.03
CA VAL A 185 12.76 -6.96 -2.61
C VAL A 185 11.32 -6.98 -2.12
N LEU A 186 10.38 -6.82 -3.04
CA LEU A 186 8.95 -6.98 -2.78
C LEU A 186 8.49 -8.39 -3.20
N PRO A 187 7.44 -8.95 -2.58
CA PRO A 187 6.91 -10.25 -2.97
C PRO A 187 6.39 -10.26 -4.42
N ASP A 188 6.62 -11.36 -5.14
CA ASP A 188 6.20 -11.48 -6.55
C ASP A 188 4.67 -11.64 -6.68
N ASP A 189 4.02 -12.12 -5.62
CA ASP A 189 2.58 -12.38 -5.56
C ASP A 189 1.78 -11.27 -4.85
N LEU A 190 2.39 -10.10 -4.70
CA LEU A 190 1.81 -8.95 -4.00
C LEU A 190 0.52 -8.47 -4.68
N GLN A 191 -0.52 -8.26 -3.88
CA GLN A 191 -1.83 -7.79 -4.35
C GLN A 191 -2.06 -6.29 -4.05
N ALA A 192 -1.49 -5.80 -2.96
CA ALA A 192 -1.61 -4.41 -2.56
C ALA A 192 -0.27 -3.84 -2.04
N LEU A 193 0.05 -2.62 -2.47
CA LEU A 193 1.25 -1.89 -2.04
C LEU A 193 0.89 -0.47 -1.61
N THR A 194 1.26 -0.09 -0.41
CA THR A 194 1.18 1.31 0.06
C THR A 194 2.56 1.82 0.40
N ILE A 195 2.87 3.04 -0.02
CA ILE A 195 4.12 3.74 0.27
C ILE A 195 3.76 5.05 0.96
N GLU A 196 4.22 5.23 2.19
CA GLU A 196 3.87 6.37 3.03
C GLU A 196 5.12 7.03 3.61
N SER A 197 5.22 8.36 3.47
CA SER A 197 6.32 9.17 4.00
C SER A 197 7.72 8.73 3.54
N CYS A 198 7.84 8.18 2.33
CA CYS A 198 9.12 7.75 1.76
C CYS A 198 9.76 8.86 0.90
N HIS A 199 11.10 8.96 0.94
CA HIS A 199 11.89 9.89 0.13
C HIS A 199 12.64 9.15 -0.98
N ALA A 200 13.09 9.90 -2.00
CA ALA A 200 13.83 9.39 -3.16
C ALA A 200 13.12 8.32 -3.99
N VAL A 201 11.82 8.12 -3.77
CA VAL A 201 10.98 7.25 -4.60
C VAL A 201 10.83 7.91 -5.97
N GLY A 202 11.80 7.69 -6.86
CA GLY A 202 11.51 7.74 -8.28
C GLY A 202 10.47 6.66 -8.49
N ALA A 203 9.17 6.99 -8.48
CA ALA A 203 8.05 6.05 -8.55
C ALA A 203 8.27 4.92 -9.59
N ILE A 204 9.02 5.27 -10.65
CA ILE A 204 9.58 4.41 -11.68
C ILE A 204 10.28 3.13 -11.16
N SER A 205 11.16 3.19 -10.16
CA SER A 205 11.99 2.02 -9.77
C SER A 205 11.16 0.88 -9.18
N ILE A 206 10.07 1.19 -8.50
CA ILE A 206 9.19 0.17 -7.89
C ILE A 206 8.31 -0.46 -8.97
N PHE A 207 7.76 0.34 -9.89
CA PHE A 207 6.91 -0.16 -10.98
C PHE A 207 7.69 -0.84 -12.11
N GLN A 208 9.02 -0.78 -12.12
CA GLN A 208 9.85 -1.55 -13.07
C GLN A 208 9.79 -3.07 -12.84
N LYS A 209 9.45 -3.52 -11.62
CA LYS A 209 9.25 -4.94 -11.31
C LYS A 209 7.92 -5.44 -11.88
N ASP A 210 7.92 -6.70 -12.30
CA ASP A 210 6.76 -7.33 -12.93
C ASP A 210 5.77 -7.83 -11.86
N PHE A 211 4.94 -6.92 -11.33
CA PHE A 211 3.86 -7.29 -10.42
C PHE A 211 2.62 -7.73 -11.20
N THR A 212 2.52 -9.03 -11.46
CA THR A 212 1.40 -9.61 -12.20
C THR A 212 0.08 -9.66 -11.42
N GLN A 213 0.12 -9.54 -10.08
CA GLN A 213 -1.05 -9.66 -9.20
C GLN A 213 -1.44 -8.36 -8.49
N LEU A 214 -0.68 -7.28 -8.67
CA LEU A 214 -0.93 -6.02 -7.97
C LEU A 214 -2.22 -5.36 -8.49
N ARG A 215 -3.18 -5.21 -7.58
CA ARG A 215 -4.51 -4.61 -7.84
C ARG A 215 -4.66 -3.26 -7.17
N THR A 216 -3.95 -3.02 -6.07
CA THR A 216 -4.12 -1.81 -5.28
C THR A 216 -2.77 -1.14 -5.04
N CYS A 217 -2.70 0.16 -5.33
CA CYS A 217 -1.51 0.95 -5.08
C CYS A 217 -1.85 2.27 -4.39
N GLY A 218 -1.10 2.61 -3.34
CA GLY A 218 -1.22 3.87 -2.62
C GLY A 218 0.13 4.57 -2.47
N LEU A 219 0.14 5.87 -2.75
CA LEU A 219 1.28 6.76 -2.52
C LEU A 219 0.83 7.91 -1.61
N LYS A 220 1.49 8.07 -0.46
CA LYS A 220 1.07 9.04 0.55
C LYS A 220 2.24 9.79 1.17
N ASP A 221 2.11 11.11 1.30
CA ASP A 221 3.09 11.97 1.99
C ASP A 221 4.53 11.78 1.47
N CYS A 222 4.69 11.41 0.20
CA CYS A 222 5.99 11.14 -0.41
C CYS A 222 6.50 12.39 -1.14
N GLU A 223 7.80 12.66 -1.00
CA GLU A 223 8.45 13.79 -1.66
C GLU A 223 9.13 13.38 -2.97
N GLY A 224 9.25 14.33 -3.90
CA GLY A 224 9.98 14.14 -5.16
C GLY A 224 9.19 13.45 -6.29
N ILE A 225 7.99 12.93 -6.02
CA ILE A 225 7.12 12.34 -7.04
C ILE A 225 6.49 13.46 -7.87
N GLU A 226 7.05 13.74 -9.05
CA GLU A 226 6.50 14.74 -9.99
C GLU A 226 5.40 14.16 -10.89
N CYS A 227 5.49 12.87 -11.23
CA CYS A 227 4.46 12.13 -11.95
C CYS A 227 4.41 10.66 -11.50
N VAL A 228 3.24 10.02 -11.59
CA VAL A 228 3.08 8.59 -11.25
C VAL A 228 3.49 7.71 -12.43
N VAL A 229 3.10 8.11 -13.64
CA VAL A 229 3.41 7.39 -14.89
C VAL A 229 4.03 8.34 -15.91
N SER A 230 5.14 7.94 -16.54
CA SER A 230 5.80 8.67 -17.63
C SER A 230 5.97 7.76 -18.85
N LEU A 231 5.16 7.96 -19.89
CA LEU A 231 5.11 7.03 -21.04
C LEU A 231 6.40 6.97 -21.87
N SER A 232 7.28 7.98 -21.75
CA SER A 232 8.59 8.00 -22.42
C SER A 232 9.66 7.19 -21.68
N SER A 233 9.46 6.92 -20.39
CA SER A 233 10.45 6.33 -19.49
C SER A 233 10.08 4.94 -18.98
N PHE A 234 8.86 4.47 -19.26
CA PHE A 234 8.36 3.19 -18.76
C PHE A 234 8.79 2.04 -19.69
N SER A 235 9.31 0.97 -19.10
CA SER A 235 9.50 -0.32 -19.77
C SER A 235 8.15 -0.99 -20.07
N SER A 236 8.14 -1.99 -20.95
CA SER A 236 6.94 -2.81 -21.21
C SER A 236 6.39 -3.51 -19.96
N THR A 237 7.25 -3.90 -19.00
CA THR A 237 6.84 -4.50 -17.72
C THR A 237 6.05 -3.53 -16.84
N SER A 238 6.49 -2.27 -16.78
CA SER A 238 5.86 -1.23 -15.97
C SER A 238 4.43 -0.91 -16.46
N LEU A 239 4.19 -0.99 -17.76
CA LEU A 239 2.85 -0.81 -18.35
C LEU A 239 1.88 -1.96 -18.01
N THR A 240 2.39 -3.16 -17.73
CA THR A 240 1.57 -4.32 -17.34
C THR A 240 1.01 -4.11 -15.94
N VAL A 241 1.85 -3.65 -15.00
CA VAL A 241 1.41 -3.33 -13.62
C VAL A 241 0.28 -2.29 -13.64
N MET A 242 0.43 -1.21 -14.42
CA MET A 242 -0.60 -0.17 -14.52
C MET A 242 -1.94 -0.64 -15.08
N ASN A 243 -1.95 -1.75 -15.83
CA ASN A 243 -3.19 -2.34 -16.35
C ASN A 243 -3.85 -3.29 -15.37
N ASN A 244 -3.12 -3.85 -14.42
CA ASN A 244 -3.69 -4.75 -13.39
C ASN A 244 -4.33 -3.97 -12.23
N LEU A 245 -3.96 -2.70 -12.04
CA LEU A 245 -4.49 -1.87 -10.97
C LEU A 245 -6.00 -1.64 -11.12
N GLU A 246 -6.71 -1.93 -10.03
CA GLU A 246 -8.13 -1.67 -9.81
C GLU A 246 -8.34 -0.43 -8.94
N VAL A 247 -7.41 -0.15 -8.01
CA VAL A 247 -7.49 0.98 -7.08
C VAL A 247 -6.16 1.73 -7.03
N LEU A 248 -6.22 3.05 -7.22
CA LEU A 248 -5.08 3.96 -7.08
C LEU A 248 -5.41 5.11 -6.14
N THR A 249 -4.60 5.31 -5.09
CA THR A 249 -4.76 6.42 -4.15
C THR A 249 -3.50 7.27 -4.06
N LEU A 250 -3.64 8.58 -4.22
CA LEU A 250 -2.55 9.55 -4.19
C LEU A 250 -2.86 10.61 -3.12
N GLY A 251 -2.04 10.72 -2.08
CA GLY A 251 -2.32 11.61 -0.95
C GLY A 251 -1.11 12.44 -0.54
N GLY A 252 -1.27 13.75 -0.35
CA GLY A 252 -0.20 14.58 0.22
C GLY A 252 1.08 14.56 -0.60
N LEU A 253 0.99 14.61 -1.93
CA LEU A 253 2.15 14.61 -2.82
C LEU A 253 2.47 16.05 -3.27
N PRO A 254 3.39 16.77 -2.61
CA PRO A 254 3.60 18.21 -2.83
C PRO A 254 4.29 18.54 -4.16
N SER A 255 4.89 17.54 -4.81
CA SER A 255 5.57 17.69 -6.10
C SER A 255 4.76 17.20 -7.29
N LEU A 256 3.63 16.50 -7.07
CA LEU A 256 2.87 15.87 -8.13
C LEU A 256 2.22 16.91 -9.04
N ARG A 257 2.60 16.90 -10.32
CA ARG A 257 2.05 17.81 -11.35
C ARG A 257 1.12 17.08 -12.31
N ASP A 258 1.47 15.83 -12.64
CA ASP A 258 0.76 15.01 -13.62
C ASP A 258 0.60 13.59 -13.07
N VAL A 259 -0.63 13.05 -13.04
CA VAL A 259 -0.79 11.61 -12.73
C VAL A 259 -0.16 10.78 -13.85
N VAL A 260 -0.38 11.19 -15.10
CA VAL A 260 0.24 10.58 -16.28
C VAL A 260 0.86 11.67 -17.14
N LYS A 261 2.16 11.56 -17.35
CA LYS A 261 2.91 12.42 -18.27
C LYS A 261 2.92 11.79 -19.67
N VAL A 262 2.30 12.49 -20.61
CA VAL A 262 2.30 12.17 -22.05
C VAL A 262 3.24 13.16 -22.75
N GLU A 263 4.29 12.69 -23.42
CA GLU A 263 5.20 13.57 -24.15
C GLU A 263 4.71 13.82 -25.58
N LYS A 264 4.66 15.10 -25.98
CA LYS A 264 4.39 15.52 -27.35
C LYS A 264 5.68 15.43 -28.17
N THR A 265 5.86 14.37 -28.95
CA THR A 265 6.94 14.35 -29.93
C THR A 265 6.60 15.30 -31.08
N ARG A 266 7.40 16.36 -31.25
CA ARG A 266 7.27 17.38 -32.31
C ARG A 266 7.47 16.85 -33.75
N ALA A 267 7.60 15.55 -33.95
CA ALA A 267 7.77 14.94 -35.27
C ALA A 267 7.30 13.49 -35.28
N SER A 268 6.13 13.21 -35.86
CA SER A 268 5.89 12.07 -36.77
C SER A 268 4.40 11.92 -37.13
N LEU A 269 4.12 11.83 -38.42
CA LEU A 269 2.95 11.18 -39.01
C LEU A 269 3.04 9.66 -38.78
N ALA A 270 2.84 9.16 -37.56
CA ALA A 270 2.69 7.73 -37.24
C ALA A 270 1.98 7.56 -35.88
N PRO A 271 1.33 6.41 -35.62
CA PRO A 271 -0.01 6.36 -35.03
C PRO A 271 -0.06 6.92 -33.61
N LYS A 272 -1.20 7.57 -33.32
CA LYS A 272 -1.76 7.76 -31.98
C LYS A 272 -1.61 6.46 -31.18
N ILE A 273 -0.49 6.26 -30.48
CA ILE A 273 -0.39 5.21 -29.48
C ILE A 273 -1.25 5.74 -28.36
N SER A 274 -2.52 5.34 -28.35
CA SER A 274 -3.35 5.41 -27.17
C SER A 274 -2.62 4.61 -26.09
N PRO A 275 -2.14 5.24 -25.02
CA PRO A 275 -1.56 4.49 -23.93
C PRO A 275 -2.69 3.71 -23.26
N HIS A 276 -2.80 2.41 -23.57
CA HIS A 276 -3.69 1.50 -22.86
C HIS A 276 -3.10 1.25 -21.47
N ILE A 277 -3.40 2.14 -20.54
CA ILE A 277 -3.02 2.09 -19.12
C ILE A 277 -4.28 2.23 -18.28
N PHE A 278 -4.28 1.76 -17.04
CA PHE A 278 -5.46 1.86 -16.17
C PHE A 278 -6.73 1.23 -16.80
N SER A 279 -6.57 0.20 -17.63
CA SER A 279 -7.69 -0.46 -18.28
C SER A 279 -8.63 -1.13 -17.28
N ASN A 280 -8.11 -1.65 -16.16
CA ASN A 280 -8.90 -2.26 -15.08
C ASN A 280 -9.19 -1.33 -13.89
N LEU A 281 -8.74 -0.06 -13.95
CA LEU A 281 -8.90 0.86 -12.83
C LEU A 281 -10.38 1.15 -12.58
N LYS A 282 -10.85 0.90 -11.37
CA LYS A 282 -12.22 1.11 -10.89
C LYS A 282 -12.34 2.31 -9.96
N GLU A 283 -11.32 2.54 -9.13
CA GLU A 283 -11.35 3.59 -8.12
C GLU A 283 -10.07 4.42 -8.17
N LEU A 284 -10.26 5.74 -8.16
CA LEU A 284 -9.17 6.70 -8.08
C LEU A 284 -9.45 7.71 -6.97
N GLY A 285 -8.53 7.78 -6.03
CA GLY A 285 -8.53 8.76 -4.96
C GLY A 285 -7.35 9.71 -5.07
N VAL A 286 -7.58 11.02 -5.02
CA VAL A 286 -6.53 12.03 -4.92
C VAL A 286 -6.84 13.00 -3.79
N CYS A 287 -5.92 13.16 -2.84
CA CYS A 287 -6.06 14.18 -1.79
C CYS A 287 -4.80 15.01 -1.56
N ASN A 288 -4.99 16.28 -1.18
CA ASN A 288 -3.93 17.19 -0.74
C ASN A 288 -2.71 17.26 -1.69
N CYS A 289 -2.92 17.10 -3.01
CA CYS A 289 -1.87 17.23 -4.02
C CYS A 289 -1.84 18.67 -4.54
N THR A 290 -0.99 19.50 -3.94
CA THR A 290 -1.05 20.96 -4.06
C THR A 290 -0.58 21.52 -5.41
N LYS A 291 0.19 20.76 -6.20
CA LYS A 291 0.65 21.17 -7.54
C LYS A 291 -0.15 20.54 -8.69
N LEU A 292 -1.09 19.65 -8.38
CA LEU A 292 -1.88 18.95 -9.38
C LEU A 292 -2.99 19.87 -9.88
N LYS A 293 -2.86 20.33 -11.13
CA LYS A 293 -3.84 21.21 -11.79
C LYS A 293 -4.92 20.45 -12.55
N LYS A 294 -4.55 19.30 -13.10
CA LYS A 294 -5.39 18.46 -13.95
C LYS A 294 -5.27 17.01 -13.50
N LEU A 295 -6.38 16.27 -13.38
CA LEU A 295 -6.32 14.86 -12.93
C LEU A 295 -5.84 13.95 -14.07
N PHE A 296 -6.43 14.08 -15.26
CA PHE A 296 -6.04 13.31 -16.44
C PHE A 296 -5.98 14.13 -17.72
N PRO A 297 -4.99 13.90 -18.60
CA PRO A 297 -5.04 14.39 -19.98
C PRO A 297 -6.17 13.71 -20.77
N CYS A 298 -6.85 14.46 -21.65
CA CYS A 298 -7.98 13.96 -22.44
C CYS A 298 -7.57 12.82 -23.40
N GLU A 299 -6.29 12.74 -23.77
CA GLU A 299 -5.68 11.71 -24.60
C GLU A 299 -5.85 10.30 -24.00
N LEU A 300 -5.91 10.17 -22.67
CA LEU A 300 -6.16 8.88 -22.03
C LEU A 300 -7.58 8.38 -22.32
N LEU A 301 -8.53 9.29 -22.40
CA LEU A 301 -9.93 8.95 -22.62
C LEU A 301 -10.22 8.63 -24.10
N GLN A 302 -9.42 9.19 -25.02
CA GLN A 302 -9.44 8.81 -26.43
C GLN A 302 -8.89 7.39 -26.66
N GLY A 303 -8.09 6.89 -25.72
CA GLY A 303 -7.32 5.65 -25.83
C GLY A 303 -7.94 4.39 -25.24
N GLN A 304 -9.24 4.38 -24.93
CA GLN A 304 -9.90 3.30 -24.19
C GLN A 304 -9.30 3.01 -22.80
N SER A 305 -8.56 3.95 -22.22
CA SER A 305 -8.14 3.87 -20.82
C SER A 305 -9.29 4.29 -19.92
N LEU A 306 -9.26 3.87 -18.64
CA LEU A 306 -10.24 4.26 -17.62
C LEU A 306 -11.70 3.84 -17.91
N GLN A 307 -11.93 2.92 -18.84
CA GLN A 307 -13.30 2.47 -19.22
C GLN A 307 -14.02 1.71 -18.09
N ASN A 308 -13.25 1.23 -17.12
CA ASN A 308 -13.77 0.54 -15.94
C ASN A 308 -13.89 1.44 -14.70
N LEU A 309 -13.58 2.73 -14.81
CA LEU A 309 -13.56 3.64 -13.67
C LEU A 309 -14.99 3.90 -13.17
N GLU A 310 -15.25 3.58 -11.92
CA GLU A 310 -16.55 3.66 -11.25
C GLU A 310 -16.60 4.82 -10.23
N LEU A 311 -15.47 5.12 -9.59
CA LEU A 311 -15.34 6.16 -8.57
C LEU A 311 -14.12 7.04 -8.82
N ILE A 312 -14.34 8.35 -8.78
CA ILE A 312 -13.29 9.37 -8.65
C ILE A 312 -13.58 10.17 -7.39
N GLU A 313 -12.60 10.31 -6.52
CA GLU A 313 -12.64 11.22 -5.39
C GLU A 313 -11.42 12.14 -5.41
N VAL A 314 -11.68 13.45 -5.35
CA VAL A 314 -10.64 14.48 -5.24
C VAL A 314 -10.94 15.38 -4.05
N ASN A 315 -9.98 15.50 -3.13
CA ASN A 315 -10.14 16.25 -1.89
C ASN A 315 -8.95 17.18 -1.61
N GLY A 316 -9.19 18.45 -1.28
CA GLY A 316 -8.12 19.35 -0.80
C GLY A 316 -7.02 19.65 -1.82
N CYS A 317 -7.28 19.42 -3.11
CA CYS A 317 -6.37 19.76 -4.20
C CYS A 317 -6.60 21.22 -4.60
N VAL A 318 -6.03 22.12 -3.79
CA VAL A 318 -6.29 23.56 -3.80
C VAL A 318 -5.96 24.30 -5.10
N TRP A 319 -5.20 23.70 -6.01
CA TRP A 319 -4.80 24.29 -7.30
C TRP A 319 -5.38 23.54 -8.50
N MET A 320 -6.34 22.64 -8.26
CA MET A 320 -7.00 21.90 -9.32
C MET A 320 -7.90 22.82 -10.14
N GLU A 321 -7.65 22.89 -11.43
CA GLU A 321 -8.41 23.69 -12.40
C GLU A 321 -9.42 22.80 -13.15
N GLU A 322 -9.01 21.59 -13.52
CA GLU A 322 -9.83 20.66 -14.31
C GLU A 322 -9.69 19.22 -13.81
N ILE A 323 -10.77 18.44 -13.82
CA ILE A 323 -10.65 16.98 -13.61
C ILE A 323 -10.09 16.34 -14.88
N ILE A 324 -10.70 16.65 -16.03
CA ILE A 324 -10.20 16.19 -17.33
C ILE A 324 -9.57 17.39 -18.01
N GLY A 325 -8.27 17.29 -18.21
CA GLY A 325 -7.46 18.28 -18.87
C GLY A 325 -7.68 18.30 -20.37
N TRP A 326 -8.15 19.42 -20.90
CA TRP A 326 -8.18 19.65 -22.34
C TRP A 326 -6.95 20.44 -22.76
N GLU A 327 -6.43 20.12 -23.94
CA GLU A 327 -5.46 20.99 -24.59
C GLU A 327 -6.21 21.94 -25.52
N GLU A 328 -5.95 23.24 -25.38
CA GLU A 328 -6.42 24.23 -26.34
C GLU A 328 -5.70 23.97 -27.66
N GLU A 329 -6.46 23.66 -28.72
CA GLU A 329 -5.92 23.57 -30.08
C GLU A 329 -5.28 24.92 -30.42
N GLU A 330 -4.00 24.93 -30.84
CA GLU A 330 -3.39 26.13 -31.41
C GLU A 330 -4.30 26.67 -32.51
N GLU A 331 -4.71 27.94 -32.39
CA GLU A 331 -5.68 28.59 -33.28
C GLU A 331 -5.34 28.35 -34.75
N GLY A 332 -6.02 27.39 -35.39
CA GLY A 332 -5.88 27.18 -36.83
C GLY A 332 -6.13 25.79 -37.40
N ASN A 333 -7.30 25.17 -37.17
CA ASN A 333 -8.09 24.61 -38.28
C ASN A 333 -9.49 24.11 -37.89
N GLN A 334 -10.35 24.06 -38.89
CA GLN A 334 -11.80 23.97 -38.80
C GLN A 334 -12.35 22.58 -38.41
N THR A 335 -13.48 22.61 -37.68
CA THR A 335 -14.46 21.54 -37.43
C THR A 335 -13.96 20.30 -36.67
N ALA A 336 -13.65 20.47 -35.38
CA ALA A 336 -13.61 19.34 -34.46
C ALA A 336 -15.04 18.79 -34.25
N THR A 337 -15.32 17.57 -34.71
CA THR A 337 -16.47 16.81 -34.20
C THR A 337 -16.36 16.73 -32.68
N PRO A 338 -17.44 16.93 -31.91
CA PRO A 338 -17.36 16.81 -30.46
C PRO A 338 -16.88 15.41 -30.13
N ILE A 339 -15.63 15.31 -29.68
CA ILE A 339 -15.04 14.05 -29.25
C ILE A 339 -15.88 13.62 -28.04
N LEU A 340 -16.66 12.56 -28.21
CA LEU A 340 -17.51 12.03 -27.15
C LEU A 340 -16.60 11.32 -26.14
N ILE A 341 -15.98 12.10 -25.26
CA ILE A 341 -15.23 11.60 -24.13
C ILE A 341 -16.23 10.99 -23.15
N THR A 342 -16.08 9.71 -22.87
CA THR A 342 -16.98 9.00 -21.96
C THR A 342 -16.17 8.22 -20.93
N LEU A 343 -16.58 8.34 -19.67
CA LEU A 343 -16.26 7.42 -18.59
C LEU A 343 -17.52 6.59 -18.34
N PRO A 344 -17.78 5.56 -19.16
CA PRO A 344 -19.09 4.94 -19.27
C PRO A 344 -19.55 4.23 -17.99
N LYS A 345 -18.63 3.86 -17.09
CA LYS A 345 -18.93 3.21 -15.82
C LYS A 345 -18.86 4.13 -14.61
N LEU A 346 -18.50 5.41 -14.77
CA LEU A 346 -18.35 6.32 -13.64
C LEU A 346 -19.72 6.56 -12.99
N ARG A 347 -19.84 6.21 -11.72
CA ARG A 347 -21.05 6.31 -10.92
C ARG A 347 -20.93 7.34 -9.81
N ILE A 348 -19.72 7.48 -9.26
CA ILE A 348 -19.45 8.30 -8.09
C ILE A 348 -18.33 9.28 -8.43
N LEU A 349 -18.64 10.57 -8.28
CA LEU A 349 -17.68 11.66 -8.38
C LEU A 349 -17.79 12.51 -7.11
N VAL A 350 -16.75 12.49 -6.28
CA VAL A 350 -16.69 13.22 -5.01
C VAL A 350 -15.61 14.30 -5.12
N LEU A 351 -16.00 15.57 -4.97
CA LEU A 351 -15.11 16.72 -5.09
C LEU A 351 -15.27 17.60 -3.84
N HIS A 352 -14.24 17.66 -2.99
CA HIS A 352 -14.26 18.43 -1.75
C HIS A 352 -13.06 19.37 -1.65
N PHE A 353 -13.27 20.57 -1.10
CA PHE A 353 -12.20 21.55 -0.83
C PHE A 353 -11.32 21.85 -2.07
N LEU A 354 -11.97 21.97 -3.24
CA LEU A 354 -11.38 22.47 -4.49
C LEU A 354 -11.59 23.99 -4.59
N PRO A 355 -10.75 24.74 -5.34
CA PRO A 355 -10.84 26.20 -5.47
C PRO A 355 -12.14 26.72 -6.11
#